data_AF-A0A1Q3CHK9-F1
#
_entry.id   AF-A0A1Q3CHK9-F1
#
_cell.length_a   1.000
_cell.length_b   1.000
_cell.length_c   1.000
_cell.angle_alpha   90.00
_cell.angle_beta   90.00
_cell.angle_gamma   90.00
#
_symmetry.space_group_name_H-M   'P 1'
#
loop_
_entity.id
_entity.type
_entity.pdbx_description
1 polymer ?
#
loop_
_entity_poly.entity_id
_entity_poly.type
_entity_poly.pdbx_seq_one_letter_code
_entity_poly.pdbx_strand_id
1 'polypeptide(L)'
;PALFEGFSLPFNDGKPSLTCELFDSIKLDIDLTCSICLDSVFDPLSLTCGHTLCYMCACSASSMTIVDRLKAAETREKCPLKIQAGVYGGAMYVEELCILLSRSCCEYWIQRLQTERVDRVRKAKEYRESQCRAFLVV
;
A
#
# COMPACT_ATOMS: atom_id res chain seq x y z
N PRO A 1 7.89 -17.07 -17.48
CA PRO A 1 6.53 -17.33 -16.98
C PRO A 1 5.63 -16.10 -17.18
N ALA A 2 4.66 -16.25 -18.09
CA ALA A 2 3.82 -15.20 -18.66
C ALA A 2 2.73 -14.70 -17.69
N LEU A 3 3.09 -14.27 -16.48
CA LEU A 3 2.12 -13.86 -15.45
C LEU A 3 1.33 -12.59 -15.78
N PHE A 4 1.76 -11.81 -16.78
CA PHE A 4 1.11 -10.55 -17.17
C PHE A 4 0.67 -10.52 -18.64
N GLU A 5 0.64 -11.67 -19.32
CA GLU A 5 0.14 -11.75 -20.71
C GLU A 5 -1.36 -11.44 -20.70
N GLY A 6 -1.73 -10.25 -21.20
CA GLY A 6 -3.12 -9.72 -21.16
C GLY A 6 -3.36 -8.56 -20.18
N PHE A 7 -2.32 -8.10 -19.45
CA PHE A 7 -2.41 -6.90 -18.61
C PHE A 7 -1.67 -5.73 -19.25
N SER A 8 -2.32 -4.57 -19.28
CA SER A 8 -1.70 -3.29 -19.66
C SER A 8 -1.84 -2.29 -18.51
N LEU A 9 -0.87 -1.40 -18.38
CA LEU A 9 -0.85 -0.38 -17.33
C LEU A 9 -0.87 1.02 -17.95
N PRO A 10 -2.02 1.48 -18.49
CA PRO A 10 -2.11 2.83 -19.02
C PRO A 10 -1.98 3.88 -17.90
N PHE A 11 -1.31 4.98 -18.24
CA PHE A 11 -1.20 6.17 -17.39
C PHE A 11 -2.09 7.25 -17.96
N ASN A 12 -3.23 7.50 -17.30
CA ASN A 12 -4.13 8.60 -17.64
C ASN A 12 -3.86 9.76 -16.69
N ASP A 13 -3.50 10.93 -17.23
CA ASP A 13 -3.12 12.12 -16.45
C ASP A 13 -2.04 11.84 -15.38
N GLY A 14 -1.10 10.93 -15.69
CA GLY A 14 -0.03 10.53 -14.77
C GLY A 14 -0.44 9.51 -13.70
N LYS A 15 -1.71 9.06 -13.66
CA LYS A 15 -2.20 8.06 -12.72
C LYS A 15 -2.23 6.67 -13.37
N PRO A 16 -1.60 5.65 -12.76
CA PRO A 16 -1.62 4.29 -13.28
C PRO A 16 -3.00 3.67 -13.07
N SER A 17 -3.48 3.02 -14.11
CA SER A 17 -4.64 2.13 -14.07
C SER A 17 -4.20 0.75 -14.55
N LEU A 18 -4.71 -0.32 -13.93
CA LEU A 18 -4.48 -1.68 -14.40
C LEU A 18 -5.66 -2.11 -15.26
N THR A 19 -5.40 -2.35 -16.53
CA THR A 19 -6.38 -2.86 -17.47
C THR A 19 -6.10 -4.32 -17.82
N CYS A 20 -7.11 -5.17 -17.74
CA CYS A 20 -7.03 -6.58 -18.12
C CYS A 20 -8.27 -7.00 -18.92
N GLU A 21 -8.06 -7.78 -19.97
CA GLU A 21 -9.15 -8.45 -20.70
C GLU A 21 -9.31 -9.86 -20.14
N LEU A 22 -10.42 -10.10 -19.43
CA LEU A 22 -10.80 -11.42 -18.95
C LEU A 22 -11.56 -12.18 -20.06
N PHE A 23 -11.79 -13.48 -19.85
CA PHE A 23 -12.64 -14.29 -20.73
C PHE A 23 -14.01 -13.58 -20.94
N ASP A 24 -14.49 -13.56 -22.18
CA ASP A 24 -15.69 -12.85 -22.67
C ASP A 24 -15.55 -11.33 -22.90
N SER A 25 -14.33 -10.81 -23.11
CA SER A 25 -14.07 -9.40 -23.44
C SER A 25 -14.46 -8.41 -22.33
N ILE A 26 -14.57 -8.88 -21.09
CA ILE A 26 -14.78 -8.03 -19.92
C ILE A 26 -13.47 -7.29 -19.64
N LYS A 27 -13.50 -5.96 -19.81
CA LYS A 27 -12.39 -5.07 -19.45
C LYS A 27 -12.50 -4.71 -17.98
N LEU A 28 -11.55 -5.19 -17.19
CA LEU A 28 -11.37 -4.74 -15.81
C LEU A 28 -10.45 -3.53 -15.83
N ASP A 29 -10.89 -2.42 -15.23
CA ASP A 29 -10.10 -1.21 -15.02
C ASP A 29 -9.99 -0.94 -13.51
N ILE A 30 -8.79 -1.01 -12.98
CA ILE A 30 -8.50 -0.79 -11.56
C ILE A 30 -7.69 0.49 -11.42
N ASP A 31 -8.27 1.49 -10.76
CA ASP A 31 -7.54 2.70 -10.35
C ASP A 31 -6.50 2.34 -9.28
N LEU A 32 -5.23 2.60 -9.57
CA LEU A 32 -4.11 2.36 -8.66
C LEU A 32 -3.67 3.66 -7.96
N THR A 33 -4.61 4.58 -7.72
CA THR A 33 -4.39 5.80 -6.92
C THR A 33 -4.67 5.54 -5.44
N CYS A 34 -3.73 5.93 -4.58
CA CYS A 34 -3.90 5.87 -3.14
C CYS A 34 -4.85 6.97 -2.67
N SER A 35 -5.96 6.62 -2.02
CA SER A 35 -6.97 7.60 -1.59
C SER A 35 -6.55 8.51 -0.43
N ILE A 36 -5.35 8.33 0.12
CA ILE A 36 -4.80 9.18 1.19
C ILE A 36 -3.87 10.24 0.61
N CYS A 37 -2.84 9.83 -0.14
CA CYS A 37 -1.88 10.79 -0.73
C CYS A 37 -2.26 11.27 -2.13
N LEU A 38 -3.29 10.67 -2.74
CA LEU A 38 -3.79 10.97 -4.09
C LEU A 38 -2.79 10.74 -5.23
N ASP A 39 -1.62 10.17 -4.92
CA ASP A 39 -0.63 9.68 -5.88
C ASP A 39 -0.86 8.21 -6.22
N SER A 40 -0.16 7.72 -7.25
CA SER A 40 0.02 6.30 -7.53
C SER A 40 0.36 5.52 -6.26
N VAL A 41 -0.29 4.37 -6.06
CA VAL A 41 0.00 3.51 -4.91
C VAL A 41 1.48 3.09 -4.95
N PHE A 42 2.14 3.24 -3.81
CA PHE A 42 3.54 2.87 -3.62
C PHE A 42 3.64 1.86 -2.48
N ASP A 43 4.36 0.76 -2.71
CA ASP A 43 4.45 -0.36 -1.76
C ASP A 43 3.03 -0.86 -1.36
N PRO A 44 2.25 -1.39 -2.33
CA PRO A 44 0.80 -1.57 -2.22
C PRO A 44 0.39 -2.51 -1.10
N LEU A 45 -0.60 -2.06 -0.33
CA LEU A 45 -1.24 -2.84 0.72
C LEU A 45 -2.74 -2.96 0.48
N SER A 46 -3.22 -4.19 0.31
CA SER A 46 -4.64 -4.49 0.16
C SER A 46 -5.29 -4.71 1.53
N LEU A 47 -6.33 -3.94 1.79
CA LEU A 47 -7.17 -4.06 2.98
C LEU A 47 -8.23 -5.16 2.78
N THR A 48 -8.78 -5.70 3.86
CA THR A 48 -9.81 -6.75 3.76
C THR A 48 -11.13 -6.26 3.16
N CYS A 49 -11.33 -4.93 3.05
CA CYS A 49 -12.43 -4.34 2.30
C CYS A 49 -12.17 -4.22 0.79
N GLY A 50 -11.04 -4.72 0.30
CA GLY A 50 -10.64 -4.74 -1.11
C GLY A 50 -10.00 -3.46 -1.65
N HIS A 51 -9.78 -2.45 -0.79
CA HIS A 51 -9.10 -1.22 -1.21
C HIS A 51 -7.59 -1.32 -1.00
N THR A 52 -6.85 -0.76 -1.94
CA THR A 52 -5.39 -0.74 -1.88
C THR A 52 -4.90 0.66 -1.52
N LEU A 53 -3.98 0.75 -0.56
CA LEU A 53 -3.34 2.00 -0.13
C LEU A 53 -1.81 1.84 -0.19
N CYS A 54 -1.08 2.96 -0.17
CA CYS A 54 0.36 2.89 0.08
C CYS A 54 0.63 2.35 1.49
N TYR A 55 1.69 1.57 1.67
CA TYR A 55 2.08 1.04 2.98
C TYR A 55 2.15 2.13 4.06
N MET A 56 2.88 3.21 3.78
CA MET A 56 3.07 4.32 4.73
C MET A 56 1.76 5.06 5.04
N CYS A 57 0.87 5.20 4.06
CA CYS A 57 -0.44 5.81 4.23
C CYS A 57 -1.34 4.92 5.09
N ALA A 58 -1.35 3.60 4.84
CA ALA A 58 -2.10 2.64 5.62
C ALA A 58 -1.64 2.62 7.09
N CYS A 59 -0.33 2.57 7.35
CA CYS A 59 0.22 2.65 8.72
C CYS A 59 -0.22 3.94 9.42
N SER A 60 -0.16 5.07 8.72
CA SER A 60 -0.53 6.37 9.32
C SER A 60 -2.03 6.46 9.63
N ALA A 61 -2.90 5.93 8.76
CA ALA A 61 -4.35 5.96 8.96
C ALA A 61 -4.85 4.97 10.02
N SER A 62 -4.10 3.90 10.27
CA SER A 62 -4.46 2.87 11.25
C SER A 62 -3.83 3.09 12.63
N SER A 63 -3.10 4.20 12.81
CA SER A 63 -2.22 4.43 13.97
C SER A 63 -1.24 3.26 14.22
N MET A 64 -0.89 2.52 13.17
CA MET A 64 -0.01 1.36 13.23
C MET A 64 1.43 1.76 12.98
N THR A 65 2.34 1.00 13.57
CA THR A 65 3.77 1.19 13.36
C THR A 65 4.17 0.52 12.04
N ILE A 66 5.17 1.06 11.36
CA ILE A 66 5.64 0.50 10.08
C ILE A 66 6.39 -0.83 10.26
N VAL A 67 6.65 -1.26 11.50
CA VAL A 67 7.41 -2.46 11.85
C VAL A 67 6.49 -3.62 12.20
N ASP A 68 5.31 -3.33 12.74
CA ASP A 68 4.29 -4.34 13.01
C ASP A 68 3.66 -4.77 11.67
N ARG A 69 4.05 -5.96 11.18
CA ARG A 69 3.32 -6.61 10.09
C ARG A 69 1.84 -6.63 10.48
N LEU A 70 0.95 -6.26 9.56
CA LEU A 70 -0.47 -5.94 9.78
C LEU A 70 -1.36 -7.06 10.37
N LYS A 71 -0.75 -8.13 10.87
CA LYS A 71 -1.38 -9.28 11.51
C LYS A 71 -1.83 -9.00 12.95
N ALA A 72 -1.35 -7.95 13.61
CA ALA A 72 -1.63 -7.71 15.04
C ALA A 72 -2.76 -6.69 15.32
N ALA A 73 -3.32 -6.07 14.29
CA ALA A 73 -4.28 -4.99 14.47
C ALA A 73 -5.72 -5.51 14.63
N GLU A 74 -6.15 -5.68 15.88
CA GLU A 74 -7.57 -5.55 16.26
C GLU A 74 -7.99 -4.05 16.22
N THR A 75 -7.56 -3.31 15.21
CA THR A 75 -7.85 -1.87 15.14
C THR A 75 -9.30 -1.67 14.70
N ARG A 76 -10.05 -0.87 15.46
CA ARG A 76 -11.39 -0.42 15.04
C ARG A 76 -11.35 0.65 13.95
N GLU A 77 -10.15 0.93 13.44
CA GLU A 77 -9.91 1.93 12.41
C GLU A 77 -10.62 1.56 11.12
N LYS A 78 -11.10 2.60 10.43
CA LYS A 78 -11.94 2.50 9.24
C LYS A 78 -11.14 2.82 8.00
N CYS A 79 -11.49 2.20 6.89
CA CYS A 79 -10.93 2.56 5.59
C CYS A 79 -11.34 4.01 5.25
N PRO A 80 -10.44 4.84 4.69
CA PRO A 80 -10.80 6.18 4.22
C PRO A 80 -11.95 6.21 3.19
N LEU A 81 -12.16 5.09 2.48
CA LEU A 81 -13.17 4.96 1.44
C LEU A 81 -14.48 4.30 1.92
N LYS A 82 -14.48 3.61 3.07
CA LYS A 82 -15.65 2.87 3.57
C LYS A 82 -15.71 2.90 5.09
N ILE A 83 -16.92 3.03 5.63
CA ILE A 83 -17.18 3.12 7.08
C ILE A 83 -16.96 1.77 7.82
N GLN A 84 -16.66 0.69 7.09
CA GLN A 84 -16.34 -0.61 7.66
C GLN A 84 -15.09 -0.51 8.55
N ALA A 85 -15.24 -0.89 9.82
CA ALA A 85 -14.17 -0.97 10.80
C ALA A 85 -13.41 -2.31 10.70
N GLY A 86 -12.20 -2.37 11.26
CA GLY A 86 -11.44 -3.64 11.33
C GLY A 86 -10.79 -4.06 10.01
N VAL A 87 -10.82 -3.19 9.00
CA VAL A 87 -10.39 -3.50 7.63
C VAL A 87 -8.86 -3.59 7.47
N TYR A 88 -8.12 -3.08 8.45
CA TYR A 88 -6.67 -3.20 8.54
C TYR A 88 -6.23 -4.55 9.12
N GLY A 89 -7.09 -5.19 9.92
CA GLY A 89 -6.85 -6.54 10.42
C GLY A 89 -6.83 -7.54 9.26
N GLY A 90 -5.68 -8.16 9.02
CA GLY A 90 -5.50 -9.09 7.89
C GLY A 90 -5.16 -8.41 6.57
N ALA A 91 -4.79 -7.13 6.56
CA ALA A 91 -4.27 -6.48 5.36
C ALA A 91 -3.02 -7.19 4.84
N MET A 92 -2.91 -7.30 3.52
CA MET A 92 -1.85 -8.06 2.84
C MET A 92 -1.05 -7.17 1.89
N TYR A 93 0.25 -7.39 1.89
CA TYR A 93 1.14 -6.83 0.89
C TYR A 93 0.89 -7.48 -0.48
N VAL A 94 0.80 -6.67 -1.53
CA VAL A 94 0.55 -7.16 -2.90
C VAL A 94 1.86 -7.11 -3.69
N GLU A 95 2.69 -8.14 -3.53
CA GLU A 95 4.05 -8.18 -4.07
C GLU A 95 4.06 -8.10 -5.61
N GLU A 96 3.15 -8.80 -6.28
CA GLU A 96 3.06 -8.82 -7.74
C GLU A 96 2.71 -7.43 -8.29
N LEU A 97 1.81 -6.71 -7.62
CA LEU A 97 1.46 -5.34 -7.98
C LEU A 97 2.61 -4.39 -7.72
N CYS A 98 3.37 -4.59 -6.63
CA CYS A 98 4.57 -3.82 -6.35
C CYS A 98 5.62 -3.99 -7.45
N ILE A 99 5.90 -5.24 -7.85
CA ILE A 99 6.85 -5.55 -8.93
C ILE A 99 6.38 -4.92 -10.23
N LEU A 100 5.09 -5.04 -10.56
CA LEU A 100 4.51 -4.45 -11.77
C LEU A 100 4.69 -2.94 -11.80
N LEU A 101 4.29 -2.25 -10.73
CA LEU A 101 4.39 -0.79 -10.63
C LEU A 101 5.86 -0.33 -10.69
N SER A 102 6.77 -0.99 -9.97
CA SER A 102 8.20 -0.63 -9.97
C SER A 102 8.84 -0.67 -11.36
N ARG A 103 8.34 -1.55 -12.25
CA ARG A 103 8.82 -1.67 -13.64
C ARG A 103 8.13 -0.67 -14.56
N SER A 104 6.82 -0.48 -14.40
CA SER A 104 6.01 0.34 -15.29
C SER A 104 6.10 1.84 -15.01
N CYS A 105 6.37 2.26 -13.77
CA CYS A 105 6.60 3.67 -13.39
C CYS A 105 7.94 3.88 -12.69
N CYS A 106 9.02 3.36 -13.26
CA CYS A 106 10.34 3.31 -12.65
C CYS A 106 10.85 4.66 -12.10
N GLU A 107 10.72 5.76 -12.86
CA GLU A 107 11.18 7.08 -12.40
C GLU A 107 10.43 7.56 -11.15
N TYR A 108 9.10 7.53 -11.19
CA TYR A 108 8.25 7.83 -10.03
C TYR A 108 8.60 6.93 -8.85
N TRP A 109 8.78 5.62 -9.11
CA TRP A 109 9.07 4.64 -8.08
C TRP A 109 10.40 4.91 -7.38
N ILE A 110 11.46 5.23 -8.14
CA ILE A 110 12.78 5.59 -7.60
C ILE A 110 12.67 6.86 -6.76
N GLN A 111 12.01 7.90 -7.29
CA GLN A 111 11.81 9.16 -6.56
C GLN A 111 11.05 8.93 -5.26
N ARG A 112 9.93 8.20 -5.31
CA ARG A 112 9.11 7.93 -4.13
C ARG A 112 9.86 7.09 -3.09
N LEU A 113 10.65 6.11 -3.53
CA LEU A 113 11.52 5.34 -2.66
C LEU A 113 12.54 6.22 -1.95
N GLN A 114 13.17 7.16 -2.65
CA GLN A 114 14.13 8.10 -2.06
C GLN A 114 13.46 9.02 -1.03
N THR A 115 12.30 9.58 -1.36
CA THR A 115 11.55 10.46 -0.46
C THR A 115 11.07 9.72 0.79
N GLU A 116 10.47 8.54 0.63
CA GLU A 116 9.93 7.77 1.76
C GLU A 116 11.00 7.09 2.61
N ARG A 117 12.22 6.87 2.09
CA ARG A 117 13.30 6.20 2.84
C ARG A 117 13.60 6.91 4.16
N VAL A 118 13.66 8.24 4.14
CA VAL A 118 13.96 9.04 5.34
C VAL A 118 12.86 8.83 6.39
N ASP A 119 11.59 8.91 5.98
CA ASP A 119 10.46 8.71 6.88
C ASP A 119 10.35 7.28 7.40
N ARG A 120 10.63 6.28 6.57
CA ARG A 120 10.65 4.86 6.96
C ARG A 120 11.74 4.62 8.02
N VAL A 121 12.95 5.13 7.81
CA VAL A 121 14.04 5.00 8.80
C VAL A 121 13.68 5.70 10.11
N ARG A 122 13.15 6.93 10.01
CA ARG A 122 12.73 7.72 11.17
C ARG A 122 11.66 7.00 12.00
N LYS A 123 10.56 6.55 11.38
CA LYS A 123 9.48 5.83 12.08
C LYS A 123 9.95 4.50 12.68
N ALA A 124 10.87 3.78 12.02
CA ALA A 124 11.45 2.55 12.58
C ALA A 124 12.31 2.83 13.83
N LYS A 125 13.04 3.94 13.83
CA LYS A 125 13.82 4.40 14.99
C LYS A 125 12.90 4.79 16.14
N GLU A 126 11.90 5.63 15.88
CA GLU A 126 10.88 6.05 16.86
C GLU A 126 10.18 4.84 17.49
N TYR A 127 9.80 3.83 16.68
CA TYR A 127 9.25 2.57 17.17
C TYR A 127 10.21 1.85 18.12
N ARG A 128 11.47 1.65 17.69
CA ARG A 128 12.48 0.97 18.51
C ARG A 128 12.69 1.67 19.85
N GLU A 129 12.81 3.00 19.83
CA GLU A 129 12.98 3.79 21.05
C GLU A 129 11.76 3.70 21.97
N SER A 130 10.55 3.70 21.42
CA SER A 130 9.31 3.50 22.19
C SER A 130 9.28 2.13 22.86
N GLN A 131 9.64 1.07 22.13
CA GLN A 131 9.75 -0.28 22.67
C GLN A 131 10.80 -0.34 23.79
N CYS A 132 12.00 0.21 23.57
CA CYS A 132 13.03 0.27 24.60
C CYS A 132 12.55 0.99 25.87
N ARG A 133 11.83 2.11 25.75
CA ARG A 133 11.25 2.80 26.91
C ARG A 133 10.21 1.95 27.63
N ALA A 134 9.33 1.28 26.90
CA ALA A 134 8.34 0.38 27.50
C ALA A 134 8.99 -0.75 28.31
N PHE A 135 10.12 -1.29 27.84
CA PHE A 135 10.88 -2.32 28.57
C PHE A 135 11.63 -1.79 29.80
N LEU A 136 12.01 -0.51 29.84
CA LEU A 136 12.71 0.09 30.97
C LEU A 136 11.79 0.57 32.11
N VAL A 137 10.47 0.50 31.92
CA VAL A 137 9.44 0.87 32.91
C VAL A 137 8.89 -0.37 33.65
N VAL A 138 9.53 -1.53 33.49
CA VAL A 138 9.24 -2.78 34.23
C VAL A 138 10.23 -2.98 35.37
#